data_AF-A0A519KV12-F1
#
_entry.id   AF-A0A519KV12-F1
#
_cell.length_a   1.000
_cell.length_b   1.000
_cell.length_c   1.000
_cell.angle_alpha   90.00
_cell.angle_beta   90.00
_cell.angle_gamma   90.00
#
_symmetry.space_group_name_H-M   'P 1'
#
loop_
_entity.id
_entity.type
_entity.pdbx_description
1 polymer ?
#
loop_
_entity_poly.entity_id
_entity_poly.type
_entity_poly.pdbx_seq_one_letter_code
_entity_poly.pdbx_strand_id
1 'polypeptide(L)'
;HQDGKVTVPHEDFLAKVRACRYAFMELGVDDGIIVTRTDSLGAGLTKQIAYSKEPGDLGDQYNAFLDCEEVTDLSGVKGDVVINRGGKLMKPKRLPSNLFQFREGTGADRCVLDCITSLQHGADLLWIETEKPHIEQIASMVDRIREVVPNAKLVYNNSPSFNWTLNFRQQVFDAWAESGRDVSAYDRAKLMSVDYDGTELADEADEKIRTFQKDAAARAGIFHHLITLPTYHTAALSTDNLAREYFGEMGMLGYVKGVQRQEIRQGIACVKHQNMSGSDIGDDHKEYFAGEAALKAGGAHNTMNQFAA
;
A
#
# COMPACT_ATOMS: atom_id res chain seq x y z
N HIS A 1 -2.90 2.86 7.41
CA HIS A 1 -2.20 4.00 8.02
C HIS A 1 -2.86 4.40 9.33
N GLN A 2 -2.71 3.59 10.37
CA GLN A 2 -3.33 3.88 11.67
C GLN A 2 -2.24 3.77 12.73
N ASP A 3 -2.26 4.68 13.70
CA ASP A 3 -1.36 4.65 14.85
C ASP A 3 -1.70 3.47 15.76
N GLY A 4 -0.68 2.91 16.43
CA GLY A 4 -0.86 1.78 17.35
C GLY A 4 -0.67 0.39 16.74
N LYS A 5 -0.02 0.29 15.57
CA LYS A 5 0.37 -1.02 15.00
C LYS A 5 1.31 -1.77 15.95
N VAL A 6 1.15 -3.08 15.99
CA VAL A 6 1.93 -3.99 16.84
C VAL A 6 2.68 -4.99 15.96
N THR A 7 4.01 -5.01 16.05
CA THR A 7 4.85 -5.97 15.34
C THR A 7 5.12 -7.23 16.17
N VAL A 8 5.49 -8.30 15.46
CA VAL A 8 5.94 -9.57 16.04
C VAL A 8 7.45 -9.72 15.83
N PRO A 9 8.15 -10.48 16.68
CA PRO A 9 9.54 -10.87 16.44
C PRO A 9 9.74 -11.56 15.09
N HIS A 10 10.96 -11.47 14.54
CA HIS A 10 11.29 -12.06 13.24
C HIS A 10 10.97 -13.54 13.15
N GLU A 11 11.24 -14.35 14.19
CA GLU A 11 11.01 -15.80 14.12
C GLU A 11 9.54 -16.17 13.84
N ASP A 12 8.60 -15.46 14.46
CA ASP A 12 7.16 -15.64 14.22
C ASP A 12 6.79 -15.29 12.78
N PHE A 13 7.39 -14.24 12.23
CA PHE A 13 7.14 -13.81 10.85
C PHE A 13 7.77 -14.77 9.83
N LEU A 14 9.02 -15.18 10.06
CA LEU A 14 9.74 -16.11 9.19
C LEU A 14 9.09 -17.50 9.17
N ALA A 15 8.47 -17.93 10.26
CA ALA A 15 7.65 -19.15 10.25
C ALA A 15 6.49 -19.06 9.23
N LYS A 16 5.88 -17.88 9.07
CA LYS A 16 4.82 -17.66 8.06
C LYS A 16 5.38 -17.65 6.64
N VAL A 17 6.55 -17.03 6.43
CA VAL A 17 7.25 -17.04 5.14
C VAL A 17 7.54 -18.50 4.70
N ARG A 18 8.08 -19.31 5.62
CA ARG A 18 8.32 -20.75 5.37
C ARG A 18 7.03 -21.50 5.06
N ALA A 19 5.94 -21.22 5.78
CA ALA A 19 4.64 -21.84 5.52
C ALA A 19 4.12 -21.53 4.11
N CYS A 20 4.23 -20.27 3.65
CA CYS A 20 3.89 -19.90 2.26
C CYS A 20 4.75 -20.66 1.24
N ARG A 21 6.06 -20.78 1.49
CA ARG A 21 6.95 -21.52 0.59
C ARG A 21 6.59 -23.01 0.51
N TYR A 22 6.29 -23.65 1.64
CA TYR A 22 5.85 -25.05 1.64
C TYR A 22 4.55 -25.25 0.87
N ALA A 23 3.59 -24.32 0.97
CA ALA A 23 2.35 -24.40 0.20
C ALA A 23 2.61 -24.34 -1.32
N PHE A 24 3.53 -23.49 -1.79
CA PHE A 24 3.93 -23.47 -3.20
C PHE A 24 4.57 -24.79 -3.64
N MET A 25 5.49 -25.33 -2.82
CA MET A 25 6.16 -26.60 -3.11
C MET A 25 5.18 -27.78 -3.18
N GLU A 26 4.21 -27.83 -2.25
CA GLU A 26 3.17 -28.87 -2.22
C GLU A 26 2.29 -28.85 -3.48
N LEU A 27 1.97 -27.65 -3.98
CA LEU A 27 1.15 -27.46 -5.18
C LEU A 27 1.94 -27.58 -6.50
N GLY A 28 3.26 -27.83 -6.44
CA GLY A 28 4.13 -27.89 -7.63
C GLY A 28 4.29 -26.54 -8.34
N VAL A 29 4.20 -25.43 -7.60
CA VAL A 29 4.38 -24.07 -8.11
C VAL A 29 5.80 -23.60 -7.76
N ASP A 30 6.77 -23.99 -8.58
CA ASP A 30 8.19 -23.73 -8.32
C ASP A 30 8.52 -22.23 -8.28
N ASP A 31 7.87 -21.43 -9.13
CA ASP A 31 8.12 -19.98 -9.30
C ASP A 31 7.16 -19.10 -8.46
N GLY A 32 6.60 -19.63 -7.37
CA GLY A 32 5.74 -18.87 -6.47
C GLY A 32 6.49 -17.69 -5.82
N ILE A 33 5.93 -16.48 -5.93
CA ILE A 33 6.52 -15.23 -5.40
C ILE A 33 5.95 -14.92 -4.02
N ILE A 34 6.81 -14.70 -3.04
CA ILE A 34 6.47 -14.25 -1.68
C ILE A 34 6.84 -12.78 -1.53
N VAL A 35 5.83 -11.94 -1.30
CA VAL A 35 6.01 -10.54 -0.90
C VAL A 35 5.94 -10.42 0.62
N THR A 36 7.01 -9.97 1.25
CA THR A 36 7.01 -9.69 2.69
C THR A 36 6.77 -8.22 2.97
N ARG A 37 5.71 -7.94 3.72
CA ARG A 37 5.35 -6.59 4.15
C ARG A 37 5.87 -6.32 5.56
N THR A 38 6.55 -5.19 5.73
CA THR A 38 6.81 -4.60 7.05
C THR A 38 5.93 -3.38 7.30
N ASP A 39 5.42 -3.31 8.52
CA ASP A 39 4.68 -2.17 9.06
C ASP A 39 5.49 -1.41 10.13
N SER A 40 6.77 -1.76 10.31
CA SER A 40 7.63 -1.25 11.39
C SER A 40 7.76 0.28 11.39
N LEU A 41 7.67 0.93 10.24
CA LEU A 41 7.83 2.38 10.12
C LEU A 41 6.80 3.13 10.98
N GLY A 42 5.55 2.67 10.94
CA GLY A 42 4.45 3.22 11.74
C GLY A 42 4.08 2.39 12.97
N ALA A 43 4.84 1.34 13.30
CA ALA A 43 4.61 0.51 14.47
C ALA A 43 5.55 0.89 15.60
N GLY A 44 4.99 1.47 16.67
CA GLY A 44 5.72 1.79 17.89
C GLY A 44 5.64 0.72 18.98
N LEU A 45 4.93 -0.39 18.73
CA LEU A 45 4.56 -1.36 19.76
C LEU A 45 4.90 -2.80 19.37
N THR A 46 5.15 -3.63 20.37
CA THR A 46 5.18 -5.09 20.23
C THR A 46 4.50 -5.79 21.39
N LYS A 47 3.93 -6.97 21.12
CA LYS A 47 3.33 -7.82 22.16
C LYS A 47 4.37 -8.68 22.88
N GLN A 48 5.49 -8.97 22.23
CA GLN A 48 6.45 -9.98 22.68
C GLN A 48 7.83 -9.34 22.84
N ILE A 49 8.55 -9.78 23.87
CA ILE A 49 10.01 -9.63 23.94
C ILE A 49 10.57 -10.86 23.24
N ALA A 50 11.38 -10.65 22.21
CA ALA A 50 11.89 -11.74 21.40
C ALA A 50 12.81 -12.64 22.23
N TYR A 51 12.73 -13.96 22.03
CA TYR A 51 13.73 -14.85 22.59
C TYR A 51 15.08 -14.61 21.89
N SER A 52 16.13 -14.47 22.69
CA SER A 52 17.51 -14.34 22.21
C SER A 52 18.37 -15.37 22.92
N LYS A 53 19.23 -16.04 22.15
CA LYS A 53 20.17 -17.05 22.62
C LYS A 53 21.56 -16.45 22.83
N GLU A 54 21.97 -15.54 21.96
CA GLU A 54 23.29 -14.91 22.00
C GLU A 54 23.24 -13.43 21.57
N PRO A 55 24.16 -12.59 22.09
CA PRO A 55 24.21 -11.18 21.72
C PRO A 55 24.36 -11.00 20.21
N GLY A 56 23.56 -10.10 19.64
CA GLY A 56 23.55 -9.80 18.22
C GLY A 56 22.68 -10.73 17.35
N ASP A 57 22.02 -11.75 17.90
CA ASP A 57 21.03 -12.51 17.14
C ASP A 57 19.77 -11.66 16.84
N LEU A 58 18.86 -12.18 15.99
CA LEU A 58 17.66 -11.44 15.59
C LEU A 58 16.76 -11.06 16.77
N GLY A 59 16.75 -11.88 17.82
CA GLY A 59 16.00 -11.60 19.03
C GLY A 59 16.59 -10.43 19.81
N ASP A 60 17.92 -10.43 19.98
CA ASP A 60 18.65 -9.34 20.63
C ASP A 60 18.51 -8.04 19.84
N GLN A 61 18.71 -8.08 18.52
CA GLN A 61 18.55 -6.91 17.64
C GLN A 61 17.13 -6.33 17.73
N TYR A 62 16.10 -7.17 17.74
CA TYR A 62 14.71 -6.73 17.90
C TYR A 62 14.48 -6.07 19.26
N ASN A 63 14.94 -6.71 20.34
CA ASN A 63 14.80 -6.20 21.71
C ASN A 63 15.66 -4.94 21.95
N ALA A 64 16.73 -4.75 21.19
CA ALA A 64 17.59 -3.58 21.27
C ALA A 64 16.83 -2.29 20.94
N PHE A 65 15.72 -2.35 20.19
CA PHE A 65 14.88 -1.18 19.88
C PHE A 65 13.90 -0.80 21.00
N LEU A 66 13.69 -1.66 22.01
CA LEU A 66 12.75 -1.38 23.10
C LEU A 66 13.15 -0.10 23.85
N ASP A 67 12.15 0.73 24.14
CA ASP A 67 12.30 1.88 25.02
C ASP A 67 12.30 1.39 26.46
N CYS A 68 13.43 1.54 27.15
CA CYS A 68 13.60 1.00 28.49
C CYS A 68 14.26 2.02 29.41
N GLU A 69 13.88 1.96 30.67
CA GLU A 69 14.51 2.68 31.78
C GLU A 69 15.43 1.73 32.54
N GLU A 70 16.63 2.20 32.91
CA GLU A 70 17.54 1.41 33.75
C GLU A 70 16.98 1.29 35.16
N VAL A 71 17.03 0.08 35.72
CA VAL A 71 16.59 -0.22 37.08
C VAL A 71 17.80 -0.42 37.96
N THR A 72 18.05 0.54 38.84
CA THR A 72 19.16 0.49 39.82
C THR A 72 18.74 -0.02 41.20
N ASP A 73 17.43 -0.05 41.47
CA ASP A 73 16.85 -0.57 42.71
C ASP A 73 15.63 -1.44 42.40
N LEU A 74 15.62 -2.67 42.91
CA LEU A 74 14.54 -3.64 42.73
C LEU A 74 13.37 -3.45 43.71
N SER A 75 13.54 -2.64 44.76
CA SER A 75 12.50 -2.43 45.79
C SER A 75 11.17 -1.89 45.22
N GLY A 76 11.26 -1.13 44.12
CA GLY A 76 10.13 -0.55 43.40
C GLY A 76 9.56 -1.43 42.27
N VAL A 77 10.20 -2.55 41.94
CA VAL A 77 9.79 -3.43 40.82
C VAL A 77 8.74 -4.41 41.33
N LYS A 78 7.46 -4.16 41.04
CA LYS A 78 6.33 -4.94 41.57
C LYS A 78 5.40 -5.39 40.45
N GLY A 79 5.57 -6.62 39.99
CA GLY A 79 4.81 -7.17 38.84
C GLY A 79 5.27 -6.63 37.48
N ASP A 80 6.33 -5.82 37.46
CA ASP A 80 6.98 -5.33 36.25
C ASP A 80 7.75 -6.45 35.54
N VAL A 81 7.97 -6.25 34.25
CA VAL A 81 8.86 -7.08 33.44
C VAL A 81 10.18 -6.33 33.27
N VAL A 82 11.29 -6.99 33.59
CA VAL A 82 12.64 -6.47 33.37
C VAL A 82 13.41 -7.42 32.47
N ILE A 83 14.32 -6.87 31.66
CA ILE A 83 15.22 -7.59 30.78
C ILE A 83 16.67 -7.24 31.14
N ASN A 84 17.60 -8.16 30.85
CA ASN A 84 19.01 -7.83 30.85
C ASN A 84 19.39 -7.31 29.46
N ARG A 85 19.97 -6.11 29.38
CA ARG A 85 20.53 -5.56 28.15
C ARG A 85 21.90 -4.96 28.44
N GLY A 86 22.94 -5.53 27.86
CA GLY A 86 24.33 -5.09 28.09
C GLY A 86 24.78 -5.22 29.56
N GLY A 87 24.31 -6.24 30.28
CA GLY A 87 24.65 -6.47 31.69
C GLY A 87 23.86 -5.61 32.68
N LYS A 88 22.95 -4.75 32.20
CA LYS A 88 22.11 -3.87 33.02
C LYS A 88 20.68 -4.39 33.07
N LEU A 89 20.03 -4.22 34.22
CA LEU A 89 18.60 -4.46 34.35
C LEU A 89 17.85 -3.27 33.76
N MET A 90 17.04 -3.55 32.74
CA MET A 90 16.26 -2.55 32.03
C MET A 90 14.77 -2.92 32.14
N LYS A 91 13.92 -1.94 32.43
CA LYS A 91 12.46 -2.08 32.43
C LYS A 91 11.90 -1.48 31.13
N PRO A 92 11.44 -2.31 30.17
CA PRO A 92 10.80 -1.79 28.96
C PRO A 92 9.52 -1.05 29.32
N LYS A 93 9.27 0.11 28.69
CA LYS A 93 8.00 0.82 28.83
C LYS A 93 6.87 -0.06 28.32
N ARG A 94 5.82 -0.18 29.14
CA ARG A 94 4.69 -1.10 28.92
C ARG A 94 3.38 -0.37 29.12
N LEU A 95 2.47 -0.51 28.16
CA LEU A 95 1.12 0.05 28.23
C LEU A 95 0.19 -0.84 29.09
N PRO A 96 -0.92 -0.30 29.64
CA PRO A 96 -1.95 -1.09 30.34
C PRO A 96 -2.54 -2.23 29.50
N SER A 97 -2.55 -2.08 28.16
CA SER A 97 -2.91 -3.14 27.20
C SER A 97 -1.88 -4.28 27.10
N ASN A 98 -0.84 -4.22 27.92
CA ASN A 98 0.24 -5.19 27.98
C ASN A 98 1.01 -5.29 26.65
N LEU A 99 1.34 -4.13 26.07
CA LEU A 99 2.19 -3.96 24.90
C LEU A 99 3.45 -3.20 25.31
N PHE A 100 4.59 -3.57 24.75
CA PHE A 100 5.86 -2.89 24.97
C PHE A 100 6.11 -1.84 23.89
N GLN A 101 6.80 -0.76 24.25
CA GLN A 101 7.10 0.35 23.34
C GLN A 101 8.51 0.23 22.77
N PHE A 102 8.65 0.52 21.48
CA PHE A 102 9.94 0.83 20.87
C PHE A 102 10.29 2.30 21.07
N ARG A 103 11.58 2.62 21.03
CA ARG A 103 12.03 4.02 21.02
C ARG A 103 11.50 4.75 19.78
N GLU A 104 11.12 6.01 19.97
CA GLU A 104 10.78 6.90 18.86
C GLU A 104 11.96 7.03 17.87
N GLY A 105 11.64 7.30 16.60
CA GLY A 105 12.64 7.44 15.53
C GLY A 105 13.25 6.13 15.01
N THR A 106 12.99 4.98 15.64
CA THR A 106 13.58 3.68 15.23
C THR A 106 12.86 2.99 14.05
N GLY A 107 11.79 3.59 13.52
CA GLY A 107 10.93 2.94 12.52
C GLY A 107 11.66 2.53 11.24
N ALA A 108 12.51 3.41 10.70
CA ALA A 108 13.28 3.14 9.50
C ALA A 108 14.34 2.05 9.72
N ASP A 109 15.05 2.09 10.86
CA ASP A 109 16.06 1.09 11.21
C ASP A 109 15.45 -0.31 11.32
N ARG A 110 14.28 -0.41 11.97
CA ARG A 110 13.53 -1.65 12.07
C ARG A 110 13.04 -2.14 10.70
N CYS A 111 12.54 -1.25 9.83
CA CYS A 111 12.16 -1.66 8.47
C CYS A 111 13.34 -2.23 7.67
N VAL A 112 14.52 -1.62 7.77
CA VAL A 112 15.73 -2.10 7.11
C VAL A 112 16.11 -3.50 7.61
N LEU A 113 16.10 -3.71 8.95
CA LEU A 113 16.33 -5.03 9.54
C LEU A 113 15.30 -6.07 9.07
N ASP A 114 14.01 -5.73 9.12
CA ASP A 114 12.91 -6.61 8.70
C ASP A 114 13.09 -7.04 7.24
N CYS A 115 13.45 -6.09 6.37
CA CYS A 115 13.60 -6.30 4.93
C CYS A 115 14.80 -7.19 4.59
N ILE A 116 15.97 -6.88 5.16
CA ILE A 116 17.18 -7.70 4.98
C ILE A 116 16.90 -9.13 5.46
N THR A 117 16.33 -9.26 6.66
CA THR A 117 15.98 -10.55 7.24
C THR A 117 14.99 -11.31 6.36
N SER A 118 13.97 -10.64 5.82
CA SER A 118 13.00 -11.29 4.95
C SER A 118 13.63 -11.86 3.67
N LEU A 119 14.47 -11.08 2.98
CA LEU A 119 15.14 -11.53 1.76
C LEU A 119 16.15 -12.66 2.03
N GLN A 120 16.87 -12.62 3.15
CA GLN A 120 17.80 -13.67 3.54
C GLN A 120 17.09 -14.99 3.92
N HIS A 121 15.78 -14.94 4.17
CA HIS A 121 15.00 -16.08 4.67
C HIS A 121 13.79 -16.45 3.77
N GLY A 122 13.89 -16.16 2.47
CA GLY A 122 13.02 -16.76 1.45
C GLY A 122 11.92 -15.85 0.89
N ALA A 123 11.93 -14.56 1.20
CA ALA A 123 11.12 -13.56 0.50
C ALA A 123 11.73 -13.23 -0.87
N ASP A 124 10.85 -12.95 -1.85
CA ASP A 124 11.25 -12.57 -3.20
C ASP A 124 11.15 -11.06 -3.43
N LEU A 125 10.17 -10.41 -2.79
CA LEU A 125 9.91 -8.97 -2.89
C LEU A 125 9.60 -8.37 -1.52
N LEU A 126 9.90 -7.08 -1.38
CA LEU A 126 9.66 -6.31 -0.16
C LEU A 126 8.48 -5.35 -0.32
N TRP A 127 7.70 -5.14 0.73
CA TRP A 127 6.75 -4.03 0.85
C TRP A 127 7.05 -3.30 2.15
N ILE A 128 7.42 -2.02 2.07
CA ILE A 128 7.55 -1.15 3.25
C ILE A 128 6.33 -0.23 3.28
N GLU A 129 5.48 -0.37 4.29
CA GLU A 129 4.31 0.51 4.43
C GLU A 129 4.76 1.89 4.92
N THR A 130 4.55 2.93 4.10
CA THR A 130 4.91 4.32 4.44
C THR A 130 3.70 5.15 4.90
N GLU A 131 3.95 6.29 5.53
CA GLU A 131 2.93 7.25 5.96
C GLU A 131 2.63 8.35 4.92
N LYS A 132 3.52 8.54 3.94
CA LYS A 132 3.40 9.54 2.87
C LYS A 132 4.07 9.06 1.57
N PRO A 133 3.70 9.65 0.40
CA PRO A 133 4.35 9.37 -0.87
C PRO A 133 5.61 10.24 -1.02
N HIS A 134 6.75 9.75 -0.53
CA HIS A 134 8.02 10.50 -0.53
C HIS A 134 9.17 9.62 -1.05
N ILE A 135 9.70 9.97 -2.22
CA ILE A 135 10.70 9.15 -2.92
C ILE A 135 11.98 8.97 -2.10
N GLU A 136 12.55 10.05 -1.56
CA GLU A 136 13.82 9.94 -0.84
C GLU A 136 13.71 9.20 0.50
N GLN A 137 12.52 9.20 1.11
CA GLN A 137 12.28 8.46 2.35
C GLN A 137 12.35 6.97 2.08
N ILE A 138 11.66 6.50 1.03
CA ILE A 138 11.73 5.08 0.66
C ILE A 138 13.11 4.72 0.12
N ALA A 139 13.73 5.61 -0.67
CA ALA A 139 15.03 5.35 -1.27
C ALA A 139 16.15 5.22 -0.24
N SER A 140 16.19 6.08 0.78
CA SER A 140 17.19 5.98 1.86
C SER A 140 17.12 4.66 2.65
N MET A 141 15.93 4.08 2.82
CA MET A 141 15.80 2.73 3.39
C MET A 141 16.25 1.65 2.41
N VAL A 142 15.92 1.78 1.12
CA VAL A 142 16.33 0.82 0.09
C VAL A 142 17.83 0.81 -0.11
N ASP A 143 18.50 1.96 -0.07
CA ASP A 143 19.95 2.06 -0.20
C ASP A 143 20.64 1.21 0.89
N ARG A 144 20.21 1.36 2.15
CA ARG A 144 20.69 0.55 3.30
C ARG A 144 20.40 -0.93 3.16
N ILE A 145 19.24 -1.30 2.59
CA ILE A 145 18.91 -2.71 2.31
C ILE A 145 19.85 -3.26 1.22
N ARG A 146 20.12 -2.47 0.17
CA ARG A 146 20.95 -2.86 -0.97
C ARG A 146 22.44 -2.91 -0.68
N GLU A 147 22.90 -2.25 0.37
CA GLU A 147 24.25 -2.48 0.93
C GLU A 147 24.45 -3.96 1.31
N VAL A 148 23.39 -4.66 1.70
CA VAL A 148 23.43 -6.08 2.09
C VAL A 148 22.85 -7.00 1.01
N VAL A 149 21.76 -6.61 0.37
CA VAL A 149 21.07 -7.38 -0.68
C VAL A 149 20.92 -6.52 -1.95
N PRO A 150 21.96 -6.44 -2.81
CA PRO A 150 22.04 -5.44 -3.89
C PRO A 150 20.90 -5.45 -4.89
N ASN A 151 20.26 -6.60 -5.09
CA ASN A 151 19.17 -6.79 -6.05
C ASN A 151 17.78 -6.68 -5.40
N ALA A 152 17.66 -6.21 -4.16
CA ALA A 152 16.38 -6.02 -3.48
C ALA A 152 15.41 -5.19 -4.34
N LYS A 153 14.16 -5.68 -4.44
CA LYS A 153 13.07 -5.09 -5.23
C LYS A 153 11.87 -4.83 -4.34
N LEU A 154 11.19 -3.71 -4.59
CA LEU A 154 10.03 -3.31 -3.80
C LEU A 154 8.71 -3.40 -4.58
N VAL A 155 7.67 -3.83 -3.87
CA VAL A 155 6.27 -3.52 -4.16
C VAL A 155 5.90 -2.28 -3.38
N TYR A 156 5.37 -1.26 -4.06
CA TYR A 156 5.02 0.02 -3.44
C TYR A 156 3.52 0.31 -3.56
N ASN A 157 2.92 0.60 -2.41
CA ASN A 157 1.53 1.04 -2.30
C ASN A 157 1.43 2.55 -2.51
N ASN A 158 0.92 2.95 -3.68
CA ASN A 158 0.50 4.31 -3.97
C ASN A 158 -0.84 4.57 -3.28
N SER A 159 -0.80 4.69 -1.96
CA SER A 159 -1.99 4.59 -1.12
C SER A 159 -3.04 5.67 -1.45
N PRO A 160 -4.32 5.30 -1.61
CA PRO A 160 -5.40 6.28 -1.76
C PRO A 160 -5.72 6.99 -0.44
N SER A 161 -5.16 6.54 0.70
CA SER A 161 -5.24 7.26 1.97
C SER A 161 -4.30 8.47 2.06
N PHE A 162 -3.37 8.61 1.11
CA PHE A 162 -2.54 9.80 1.03
C PHE A 162 -3.33 10.96 0.40
N ASN A 163 -3.23 12.15 0.99
CA ASN A 163 -3.60 13.37 0.27
C ASN A 163 -2.46 13.73 -0.70
N TRP A 164 -2.53 13.23 -1.93
CA TRP A 164 -1.47 13.37 -2.94
C TRP A 164 -1.13 14.84 -3.23
N THR A 165 -2.12 15.65 -3.60
CA THR A 165 -1.92 17.08 -3.92
C THR A 165 -1.26 17.82 -2.77
N LEU A 166 -1.77 17.67 -1.53
CA LEU A 166 -1.17 18.37 -0.38
C LEU A 166 0.27 17.91 -0.12
N ASN A 167 0.53 16.60 -0.18
CA ASN A 167 1.88 16.07 0.05
C ASN A 167 2.88 16.59 -0.99
N PHE A 168 2.52 16.61 -2.27
CA PHE A 168 3.42 17.05 -3.32
C PHE A 168 3.58 18.56 -3.37
N ARG A 169 2.51 19.34 -3.15
CA ARG A 169 2.61 20.80 -3.04
C ARG A 169 3.49 21.20 -1.85
N GLN A 170 3.39 20.52 -0.71
CA GLN A 170 4.30 20.76 0.42
C GLN A 170 5.75 20.38 0.10
N GLN A 171 5.98 19.24 -0.57
CA GLN A 171 7.33 18.85 -1.02
C GLN A 171 7.96 19.88 -1.97
N VAL A 172 7.18 20.40 -2.93
CA VAL A 172 7.63 21.47 -3.83
C VAL A 172 7.90 22.76 -3.07
N PHE A 173 6.98 23.17 -2.20
CA PHE A 173 7.14 24.36 -1.36
C PHE A 173 8.44 24.30 -0.55
N ASP A 174 8.68 23.18 0.14
CA ASP A 174 9.86 22.99 0.99
C ASP A 174 11.14 23.01 0.14
N ALA A 175 11.15 22.32 -1.01
CA ALA A 175 12.28 22.33 -1.94
C ALA A 175 12.57 23.74 -2.52
N TRP A 176 11.54 24.51 -2.85
CA TRP A 176 11.68 25.89 -3.31
C TRP A 176 12.28 26.77 -2.22
N ALA A 177 11.76 26.69 -1.01
CA ALA A 177 12.27 27.43 0.14
C ALA A 177 13.75 27.10 0.42
N GLU A 178 14.11 25.81 0.42
CA GLU A 178 15.49 25.35 0.61
C GLU A 178 16.43 25.83 -0.51
N SER A 179 15.94 25.94 -1.74
CA SER A 179 16.70 26.47 -2.88
C SER A 179 16.81 28.00 -2.92
N GLY A 180 16.18 28.71 -1.99
CA GLY A 180 16.17 30.18 -1.92
C GLY A 180 15.17 30.86 -2.86
N ARG A 181 14.23 30.12 -3.43
CA ARG A 181 13.14 30.66 -4.25
C ARG A 181 12.10 31.34 -3.35
N ASP A 182 11.52 32.45 -3.82
CA ASP A 182 10.49 33.16 -3.07
C ASP A 182 9.19 32.35 -3.00
N VAL A 183 8.80 32.01 -1.78
CA VAL A 183 7.56 31.28 -1.46
C VAL A 183 6.55 32.13 -0.68
N SER A 184 6.80 33.44 -0.52
CA SER A 184 5.97 34.34 0.30
C SER A 184 4.52 34.46 -0.18
N ALA A 185 4.25 34.19 -1.46
CA ALA A 185 2.90 34.13 -2.02
C ALA A 185 2.10 32.87 -1.61
N TYR A 186 2.75 31.89 -0.98
CA TYR A 186 2.15 30.61 -0.63
C TYR A 186 2.05 30.44 0.89
N ASP A 187 0.85 30.12 1.37
CA ASP A 187 0.63 29.66 2.74
C ASP A 187 0.73 28.12 2.77
N ARG A 188 1.81 27.61 3.34
CA ARG A 188 2.11 26.16 3.43
C ARG A 188 0.95 25.34 4.01
N ALA A 189 0.18 25.92 4.94
CA ALA A 189 -0.96 25.25 5.58
C ALA A 189 -2.21 25.17 4.67
N LYS A 190 -2.28 26.02 3.64
CA LYS A 190 -3.44 26.13 2.73
C LYS A 190 -3.15 25.67 1.31
N LEU A 191 -2.04 24.97 1.08
CA LEU A 191 -1.64 24.51 -0.25
C LEU A 191 -2.65 23.56 -0.94
N MET A 192 -3.62 23.00 -0.21
CA MET A 192 -4.72 22.24 -0.82
C MET A 192 -5.82 23.13 -1.45
N SER A 193 -5.77 24.46 -1.26
CA SER A 193 -6.81 25.37 -1.75
C SER A 193 -6.89 25.39 -3.28
N VAL A 194 -8.10 25.57 -3.80
CA VAL A 194 -8.39 25.86 -5.21
C VAL A 194 -7.72 27.15 -5.67
N ASP A 195 -7.44 28.08 -4.75
CA ASP A 195 -6.77 29.35 -5.06
C ASP A 195 -5.35 29.15 -5.62
N TYR A 196 -4.74 27.98 -5.38
CA TYR A 196 -3.41 27.63 -5.88
C TYR A 196 -3.44 26.81 -7.17
N ASP A 197 -4.61 26.45 -7.70
CA ASP A 197 -4.71 25.73 -8.97
C ASP A 197 -4.18 26.59 -10.13
N GLY A 198 -3.36 25.98 -11.00
CA GLY A 198 -2.70 26.67 -12.11
C GLY A 198 -1.57 27.62 -11.72
N THR A 199 -1.14 27.62 -10.45
CA THR A 199 0.11 28.27 -10.05
C THR A 199 1.30 27.39 -10.39
N GLU A 200 2.48 27.98 -10.59
CA GLU A 200 3.69 27.22 -10.94
C GLU A 200 4.05 26.13 -9.91
N LEU A 201 3.77 26.39 -8.61
CA LEU A 201 3.97 25.40 -7.54
C LEU A 201 3.02 24.21 -7.71
N ALA A 202 1.77 24.47 -8.08
CA ALA A 202 0.78 23.42 -8.32
C ALA A 202 1.13 22.62 -9.58
N ASP A 203 1.53 23.29 -10.67
CA ASP A 203 1.92 22.63 -11.92
C ASP A 203 3.17 21.74 -11.72
N GLU A 204 4.16 22.20 -10.95
CA GLU A 204 5.32 21.36 -10.60
C GLU A 204 4.91 20.18 -9.69
N ALA A 205 4.01 20.40 -8.74
CA ALA A 205 3.52 19.33 -7.87
C ALA A 205 2.76 18.25 -8.66
N ASP A 206 1.90 18.66 -9.60
CA ASP A 206 1.16 17.74 -10.46
C ASP A 206 2.09 16.99 -11.42
N GLU A 207 3.13 17.64 -11.94
CA GLU A 207 4.18 16.97 -12.71
C GLU A 207 4.91 15.91 -11.88
N LYS A 208 5.26 16.21 -10.61
CA LYS A 208 5.86 15.22 -9.71
C LYS A 208 4.91 14.06 -9.38
N ILE A 209 3.60 14.31 -9.25
CA ILE A 209 2.60 13.23 -9.11
C ILE A 209 2.57 12.36 -10.37
N ARG A 210 2.57 12.99 -11.56
CA ARG A 210 2.56 12.30 -12.85
C ARG A 210 3.78 11.42 -13.05
N THR A 211 4.97 11.87 -12.64
CA THR A 211 6.22 11.11 -12.78
C THR A 211 6.52 10.20 -11.59
N PHE A 212 5.78 10.29 -10.48
CA PHE A 212 6.08 9.60 -9.21
C PHE A 212 6.48 8.13 -9.40
N GLN A 213 5.69 7.36 -10.13
CA GLN A 213 5.96 5.93 -10.30
C GLN A 213 7.28 5.68 -11.04
N LYS A 214 7.52 6.43 -12.13
CA LYS A 214 8.74 6.33 -12.93
C LYS A 214 9.97 6.72 -12.10
N ASP A 215 9.89 7.84 -11.41
CA ASP A 215 11.02 8.39 -10.66
C ASP A 215 11.33 7.55 -9.42
N ALA A 216 10.29 7.07 -8.72
CA ALA A 216 10.45 6.21 -7.55
C ALA A 216 10.97 4.81 -7.94
N ALA A 217 10.54 4.25 -9.06
CA ALA A 217 11.12 3.02 -9.60
C ALA A 217 12.61 3.18 -9.92
N ALA A 218 13.00 4.29 -10.55
CA ALA A 218 14.39 4.59 -10.88
C ALA A 218 15.27 4.81 -9.64
N ARG A 219 14.79 5.61 -8.66
CA ARG A 219 15.57 6.01 -7.47
C ARG A 219 15.58 4.96 -6.36
N ALA A 220 14.46 4.28 -6.13
CA ALA A 220 14.25 3.39 -4.99
C ALA A 220 14.05 1.92 -5.38
N GLY A 221 14.25 1.55 -6.66
CA GLY A 221 14.17 0.15 -7.07
C GLY A 221 12.79 -0.49 -6.92
N ILE A 222 11.73 0.32 -7.02
CA ILE A 222 10.36 -0.16 -6.99
C ILE A 222 10.08 -0.93 -8.28
N PHE A 223 9.80 -2.22 -8.12
CA PHE A 223 9.50 -3.15 -9.19
C PHE A 223 8.01 -3.14 -9.56
N HIS A 224 7.13 -2.99 -8.57
CA HIS A 224 5.68 -3.02 -8.78
C HIS A 224 4.98 -1.88 -8.05
N HIS A 225 4.13 -1.14 -8.76
CA HIS A 225 3.26 -0.11 -8.21
C HIS A 225 1.83 -0.61 -8.18
N LEU A 226 1.15 -0.45 -7.03
CA LEU A 226 -0.27 -0.73 -6.89
C LEU A 226 -0.99 0.42 -6.18
N ILE A 227 -2.31 0.49 -6.35
CA ILE A 227 -3.21 1.26 -5.47
C ILE A 227 -4.06 0.19 -4.79
N THR A 228 -4.15 0.20 -3.46
CA THR A 228 -4.80 -0.88 -2.71
C THR A 228 -6.31 -0.98 -2.94
N LEU A 229 -7.01 0.15 -2.91
CA LEU A 229 -8.47 0.21 -2.99
C LEU A 229 -9.01 1.26 -4.00
N PRO A 230 -8.46 1.35 -5.23
CA PRO A 230 -8.91 2.33 -6.21
C PRO A 230 -10.37 2.09 -6.60
N THR A 231 -10.75 0.81 -6.74
CA THR A 231 -12.09 0.41 -7.19
C THR A 231 -13.16 0.67 -6.13
N TYR A 232 -12.82 0.69 -4.84
CA TYR A 232 -13.74 1.15 -3.79
C TYR A 232 -14.15 2.61 -4.05
N HIS A 233 -13.16 3.48 -4.28
CA HIS A 233 -13.42 4.90 -4.53
C HIS A 233 -14.12 5.13 -5.86
N THR A 234 -13.71 4.47 -6.95
CA THR A 234 -14.35 4.67 -8.26
C THR A 234 -15.77 4.13 -8.30
N ALA A 235 -16.06 3.01 -7.63
CA ALA A 235 -17.43 2.49 -7.52
C ALA A 235 -18.33 3.43 -6.72
N ALA A 236 -17.87 3.92 -5.57
CA ALA A 236 -18.63 4.86 -4.74
C ALA A 236 -18.89 6.18 -5.49
N LEU A 237 -17.85 6.79 -6.08
CA LEU A 237 -17.96 8.07 -6.80
C LEU A 237 -18.87 7.97 -8.03
N SER A 238 -18.69 6.92 -8.85
CA SER A 238 -19.51 6.75 -10.06
C SER A 238 -20.98 6.51 -9.71
N THR A 239 -21.25 5.74 -8.66
CA THR A 239 -22.62 5.48 -8.18
C THR A 239 -23.27 6.75 -7.63
N ASP A 240 -22.55 7.52 -6.82
CA ASP A 240 -23.04 8.80 -6.26
C ASP A 240 -23.35 9.82 -7.37
N ASN A 241 -22.45 9.99 -8.33
CA ASN A 241 -22.67 10.89 -9.47
C ASN A 241 -23.88 10.46 -10.31
N LEU A 242 -24.01 9.16 -10.63
CA LEU A 242 -25.14 8.65 -11.39
C LEU A 242 -26.46 8.81 -10.62
N ALA A 243 -26.50 8.46 -9.33
CA ALA A 243 -27.70 8.59 -8.51
C ALA A 243 -28.16 10.05 -8.41
N ARG A 244 -27.21 10.98 -8.21
CA ARG A 244 -27.49 12.41 -8.15
C ARG A 244 -28.12 12.93 -9.44
N GLU A 245 -27.61 12.54 -10.60
CA GLU A 245 -28.16 12.99 -11.89
C GLU A 245 -29.48 12.29 -12.21
N TYR A 246 -29.56 10.97 -12.02
CA TYR A 246 -30.71 10.16 -12.40
C TYR A 246 -31.96 10.46 -11.56
N PHE A 247 -31.81 10.62 -10.24
CA PHE A 247 -32.92 11.00 -9.36
C PHE A 247 -33.09 12.51 -9.21
N GLY A 248 -32.18 13.30 -9.77
CA GLY A 248 -32.32 14.74 -9.91
C GLY A 248 -33.05 15.14 -11.21
N GLU A 249 -32.87 16.39 -11.62
CA GLU A 249 -33.56 16.97 -12.79
C GLU A 249 -33.18 16.33 -14.13
N MET A 250 -32.07 15.59 -14.22
CA MET A 250 -31.62 15.00 -15.48
C MET A 250 -32.37 13.71 -15.83
N GLY A 251 -32.89 12.97 -14.86
CA GLY A 251 -33.58 11.69 -15.12
C GLY A 251 -32.72 10.72 -15.95
N MET A 252 -33.34 10.06 -16.93
CA MET A 252 -32.65 9.17 -17.89
C MET A 252 -31.48 9.84 -18.63
N LEU A 253 -31.49 11.17 -18.81
CA LEU A 253 -30.41 11.86 -19.51
C LEU A 253 -29.08 11.79 -18.73
N GLY A 254 -29.12 11.71 -17.39
CA GLY A 254 -27.93 11.51 -16.56
C GLY A 254 -27.20 10.21 -16.91
N TYR A 255 -27.95 9.11 -16.95
CA TYR A 255 -27.42 7.81 -17.40
C TYR A 255 -26.91 7.85 -18.85
N VAL A 256 -27.71 8.38 -19.79
CA VAL A 256 -27.34 8.40 -21.20
C VAL A 256 -26.09 9.24 -21.45
N LYS A 257 -25.96 10.41 -20.81
CA LYS A 257 -24.85 11.34 -21.00
C LYS A 257 -23.58 10.89 -20.26
N GLY A 258 -23.72 10.46 -19.01
CA GLY A 258 -22.60 10.11 -18.12
C GLY A 258 -22.07 8.70 -18.33
N VAL A 259 -22.91 7.76 -18.77
CA VAL A 259 -22.54 6.34 -18.91
C VAL A 259 -22.62 5.89 -20.37
N GLN A 260 -23.82 5.77 -20.93
CA GLN A 260 -24.01 5.07 -22.21
C GLN A 260 -23.25 5.72 -23.38
N ARG A 261 -23.32 7.05 -23.51
CA ARG A 261 -22.55 7.78 -24.55
C ARG A 261 -21.04 7.67 -24.33
N GLN A 262 -20.59 7.62 -23.08
CA GLN A 262 -19.16 7.48 -22.77
C GLN A 262 -18.67 6.09 -23.15
N GLU A 263 -19.39 5.03 -22.78
CA GLU A 263 -19.04 3.65 -23.14
C GLU A 263 -18.97 3.46 -24.65
N ILE A 264 -19.97 3.94 -25.40
CA ILE A 264 -20.00 3.85 -26.86
C ILE A 264 -18.81 4.58 -27.49
N ARG A 265 -18.53 5.83 -27.06
CA ARG A 265 -17.46 6.65 -27.65
C ARG A 265 -16.06 6.14 -27.32
N GLN A 266 -15.90 5.52 -26.16
CA GLN A 266 -14.62 4.95 -25.71
C GLN A 266 -14.44 3.49 -26.16
N GLY A 267 -15.45 2.87 -26.79
CA GLY A 267 -15.40 1.48 -27.22
C GLY A 267 -15.43 0.47 -26.08
N ILE A 268 -16.07 0.82 -24.95
CA ILE A 268 -16.19 -0.07 -23.79
C ILE A 268 -17.22 -1.15 -24.09
N ALA A 269 -16.79 -2.42 -24.06
CA ALA A 269 -17.63 -3.57 -24.42
C ALA A 269 -18.84 -3.77 -23.48
N CYS A 270 -18.78 -3.23 -22.25
CA CYS A 270 -19.86 -3.33 -21.25
C CYS A 270 -21.20 -2.77 -21.73
N VAL A 271 -21.23 -1.87 -22.73
CA VAL A 271 -22.50 -1.42 -23.32
C VAL A 271 -23.33 -2.59 -23.88
N LYS A 272 -22.65 -3.65 -24.35
CA LYS A 272 -23.20 -4.95 -24.74
C LYS A 272 -23.10 -5.95 -23.58
N HIS A 273 -23.65 -5.58 -22.42
CA HIS A 273 -23.53 -6.35 -21.17
C HIS A 273 -24.02 -7.80 -21.25
N GLN A 274 -24.94 -8.13 -22.17
CA GLN A 274 -25.39 -9.52 -22.39
C GLN A 274 -24.24 -10.39 -22.92
N ASN A 275 -23.55 -9.93 -23.97
CA ASN A 275 -22.36 -10.59 -24.50
C ASN A 275 -21.24 -10.65 -23.45
N MET A 276 -20.97 -9.55 -22.75
CA MET A 276 -19.96 -9.53 -21.68
C MET A 276 -20.29 -10.47 -20.52
N SER A 277 -21.57 -10.81 -20.32
CA SER A 277 -22.02 -11.81 -19.34
C SER A 277 -22.02 -13.25 -19.89
N GLY A 278 -21.55 -13.46 -21.12
CA GLY A 278 -21.38 -14.77 -21.73
C GLY A 278 -22.60 -15.30 -22.50
N SER A 279 -23.54 -14.44 -22.92
CA SER A 279 -24.71 -14.89 -23.71
C SER A 279 -24.30 -15.67 -24.95
N ASP A 280 -23.26 -15.19 -25.64
CA ASP A 280 -22.84 -15.73 -26.94
C ASP A 280 -22.13 -17.08 -26.74
N ILE A 281 -21.31 -17.21 -25.69
CA ILE A 281 -20.70 -18.49 -25.29
C ILE A 281 -21.78 -19.51 -24.94
N GLY A 282 -22.83 -19.08 -24.24
CA GLY A 282 -23.97 -19.93 -23.92
C GLY A 282 -24.71 -20.41 -25.17
N ASP A 283 -24.88 -19.55 -26.16
CA ASP A 283 -25.54 -19.90 -27.42
C ASP A 283 -24.69 -20.83 -28.28
N ASP A 284 -23.38 -20.60 -28.38
CA ASP A 284 -22.43 -21.49 -29.07
C ASP A 284 -22.42 -22.88 -28.43
N HIS A 285 -22.40 -22.96 -27.10
CA HIS A 285 -22.46 -24.21 -26.37
C HIS A 285 -23.76 -24.97 -26.68
N LYS A 286 -24.91 -24.30 -26.61
CA LYS A 286 -26.20 -24.93 -26.92
C LYS A 286 -26.26 -25.40 -28.36
N GLU A 287 -25.78 -24.61 -29.31
CA GLU A 287 -25.73 -24.99 -30.73
C GLU A 287 -24.85 -26.21 -30.96
N TYR A 288 -23.68 -26.28 -30.33
CA TYR A 288 -22.79 -27.43 -30.44
C TYR A 288 -23.46 -28.74 -30.00
N PHE A 289 -24.23 -28.73 -28.90
CA PHE A 289 -24.85 -29.94 -28.35
C PHE A 289 -26.24 -30.25 -28.92
N ALA A 290 -27.04 -29.24 -29.23
CA ALA A 290 -28.45 -29.41 -29.62
C ALA A 290 -28.74 -29.10 -31.10
N GLY A 291 -27.77 -28.55 -31.84
CA GLY A 291 -27.94 -28.19 -33.25
C GLY A 291 -29.18 -27.31 -33.46
N GLU A 292 -30.06 -27.73 -34.36
CA GLU A 292 -31.30 -27.01 -34.69
C GLU A 292 -32.29 -26.90 -33.52
N ALA A 293 -32.17 -27.73 -32.48
CA ALA A 293 -33.01 -27.66 -31.28
C ALA A 293 -32.50 -26.65 -30.24
N ALA A 294 -31.38 -25.95 -30.51
CA ALA A 294 -30.81 -24.99 -29.59
C ALA A 294 -31.69 -23.74 -29.41
N LEU A 295 -32.14 -23.49 -28.18
CA LEU A 295 -32.84 -22.26 -27.81
C LEU A 295 -31.83 -21.15 -27.45
N LYS A 296 -31.53 -20.31 -28.44
CA LYS A 296 -30.57 -19.20 -28.34
C LYS A 296 -31.17 -17.98 -27.62
N ALA A 297 -30.33 -17.25 -26.88
CA ALA A 297 -30.65 -15.95 -26.32
C ALA A 297 -30.57 -14.83 -27.37
N GLY A 298 -29.75 -15.00 -28.40
CA GLY A 298 -29.71 -14.14 -29.58
C GLY A 298 -30.96 -14.22 -30.46
N GLY A 299 -31.17 -13.21 -31.31
CA GLY A 299 -32.31 -13.15 -32.24
C GLY A 299 -32.59 -11.75 -32.78
N ALA A 300 -33.61 -11.62 -33.64
CA ALA A 300 -33.97 -10.35 -34.29
C ALA A 300 -34.31 -9.23 -33.28
N HIS A 301 -34.83 -9.59 -32.11
CA HIS A 301 -35.19 -8.66 -31.03
C HIS A 301 -34.09 -8.48 -29.97
N ASN A 302 -32.86 -8.94 -30.24
CA ASN A 302 -31.74 -8.74 -29.33
C ASN A 302 -31.46 -7.24 -29.18
N THR A 303 -31.46 -6.74 -27.93
CA THR A 303 -31.20 -5.35 -27.60
C THR A 303 -29.81 -4.88 -28.04
N MET A 304 -28.85 -5.81 -28.19
CA MET A 304 -27.51 -5.52 -28.71
C MET A 304 -27.52 -5.00 -30.16
N ASN A 305 -28.56 -5.28 -30.94
CA ASN A 305 -28.71 -4.76 -32.31
C ASN A 305 -28.80 -3.22 -32.35
N GLN A 306 -29.15 -2.58 -31.24
CA GLN A 306 -29.16 -1.12 -31.12
C GLN A 306 -27.76 -0.50 -31.06
N PHE A 307 -26.73 -1.32 -30.83
CA PHE A 307 -25.32 -0.91 -30.76
C PHE A 307 -24.49 -1.46 -31.94
N ALA A 308 -25.15 -1.97 -32.98
CA ALA A 308 -24.55 -2.36 -34.24
C ALA A 308 -24.71 -1.20 -35.23
N ALA A 309 -23.80 -0.23 -35.16
CA ALA A 309 -23.69 0.89 -36.10
C ALA A 309 -22.26 0.96 -36.63
#